data_AF-A0A3M6R7H0-F1
#
_entry.id   AF-A0A3M6R7H0-F1
#
_cell.length_a   1.000
_cell.length_b   1.000
_cell.length_c   1.000
_cell.angle_alpha   90.00
_cell.angle_beta   90.00
_cell.angle_gamma   90.00
#
_symmetry.space_group_name_H-M   'P 1'
#
loop_
_entity.id
_entity.type
_entity.pdbx_description
1 polymer ?
#
loop_
_entity_poly.entity_id
_entity_poly.type
_entity_poly.pdbx_seq_one_letter_code
_entity_poly.pdbx_strand_id
1 'polypeptide(L)'
;MKAVDFIVELQDKLIFIEFKDPEHPSATSEKKEEFIKKFLSEGLDKDLVAKYRDSFLFTWASGNLKKPIHYLVLIASSALTDADLLARTEALRRKLPERGPGGKEWKKPLITHCAVMNIAVWNKMLPQFPVSRVGASG
;
A
#
# COMPACT_ATOMS: atom_id res chain seq x y z
N MET A 1 -15.54 -6.05 -6.95
CA MET A 1 -14.88 -5.16 -5.99
C MET A 1 -13.71 -5.89 -5.36
N LYS A 2 -12.62 -5.21 -5.02
CA LYS A 2 -11.41 -5.79 -4.43
C LYS A 2 -11.08 -5.10 -3.12
N ALA A 3 -10.81 -5.84 -2.05
CA ALA A 3 -10.33 -5.27 -0.79
C ALA A 3 -8.79 -5.24 -0.76
N VAL A 4 -8.25 -4.40 0.11
CA VAL A 4 -6.87 -4.56 0.59
C VAL A 4 -6.75 -5.86 1.38
N ASP A 5 -5.53 -6.39 1.51
CA ASP A 5 -5.31 -7.68 2.18
C ASP A 5 -5.60 -7.61 3.69
N PHE A 6 -5.26 -6.48 4.34
CA PHE A 6 -5.56 -6.27 5.76
C PHE A 6 -6.08 -4.85 6.05
N ILE A 7 -6.96 -4.77 7.04
CA ILE A 7 -7.31 -3.51 7.70
C ILE A 7 -6.96 -3.67 9.18
N VAL A 8 -6.02 -2.87 9.67
CA VAL A 8 -5.63 -2.82 11.07
C VAL A 8 -6.26 -1.60 11.71
N GLU A 9 -7.04 -1.81 12.76
CA GLU A 9 -7.62 -0.73 13.55
C GLU A 9 -6.76 -0.44 14.78
N LEU A 10 -6.25 0.78 14.87
CA LEU A 10 -5.56 1.31 16.04
C LEU A 10 -6.46 2.31 16.76
N GLN A 11 -6.03 2.78 17.93
CA GLN A 11 -6.78 3.77 18.69
C GLN A 11 -6.98 5.09 17.90
N ASP A 12 -5.94 5.54 17.19
CA ASP A 12 -5.86 6.84 16.52
C ASP A 12 -6.13 6.79 15.00
N LYS A 13 -6.02 5.62 14.37
CA LYS A 13 -6.10 5.49 12.90
C LYS A 13 -6.54 4.10 12.44
N LEU A 14 -6.92 4.03 11.17
CA LEU A 14 -7.05 2.80 10.40
C LEU A 14 -5.83 2.68 9.48
N ILE A 15 -5.27 1.47 9.37
CA ILE A 15 -4.20 1.17 8.43
C ILE A 15 -4.73 0.16 7.42
N PHE A 16 -4.85 0.58 6.16
CA PHE A 16 -5.17 -0.28 5.04
C PHE A 16 -3.86 -0.79 4.47
N ILE A 17 -3.70 -2.11 4.37
CA ILE A 17 -2.44 -2.76 4.00
C ILE A 17 -2.66 -3.64 2.78
N GLU A 18 -1.93 -3.35 1.71
CA GLU A 18 -1.80 -4.24 0.56
C GLU A 18 -0.38 -4.82 0.51
N PHE A 19 -0.26 -6.12 0.25
CA PHE A 19 1.01 -6.82 0.19
C PHE A 19 1.25 -7.43 -1.19
N LYS A 20 2.49 -7.30 -1.69
CA LYS A 20 2.96 -7.95 -2.92
C LYS A 20 4.33 -8.59 -2.68
N ASP A 21 4.44 -9.88 -2.96
CA ASP A 21 5.71 -10.63 -2.92
C ASP A 21 6.05 -11.18 -4.31
N PRO A 22 6.71 -10.38 -5.17
CA PRO A 22 7.17 -10.87 -6.47
C PRO A 22 8.31 -11.89 -6.38
N GLU A 23 8.90 -12.05 -5.19
CA GLU A 23 10.02 -12.96 -4.92
C GLU A 23 9.59 -14.17 -4.10
N HIS A 24 8.29 -14.45 -4.07
CA HIS A 24 7.78 -15.67 -3.46
C HIS A 24 8.48 -16.89 -4.09
N PRO A 25 8.90 -17.92 -3.32
CA PRO A 25 9.66 -19.06 -3.87
C PRO A 25 8.96 -19.82 -5.01
N SER A 26 7.63 -19.76 -5.07
CA SER A 26 6.81 -20.34 -6.14
C SER A 26 6.60 -19.42 -7.36
N ALA A 27 7.15 -18.21 -7.36
CA ALA A 27 7.08 -17.30 -8.49
C ALA A 27 8.13 -17.68 -9.55
N THR A 28 7.73 -17.67 -10.82
CA THR A 28 8.67 -17.88 -11.93
C THR A 28 9.45 -16.60 -12.20
N SER A 29 10.63 -16.73 -12.82
CA SER A 29 11.45 -15.58 -13.21
C SER A 29 10.68 -14.60 -14.10
N GLU A 30 9.86 -15.12 -15.03
CA GLU A 30 9.04 -14.29 -15.92
C GLU A 30 8.00 -13.48 -15.15
N LYS A 31 7.34 -14.09 -14.15
CA LYS A 31 6.37 -13.38 -13.30
C LYS A 31 7.02 -12.31 -12.44
N LYS A 32 8.24 -12.57 -11.96
CA LYS A 32 9.03 -11.57 -11.22
C LYS A 32 9.35 -10.38 -12.12
N GLU A 33 9.88 -10.63 -13.32
CA GLU A 33 10.21 -9.58 -14.30
C GLU A 33 8.97 -8.80 -14.75
N GLU A 34 7.86 -9.49 -15.02
CA GLU A 34 6.58 -8.85 -15.36
C GLU A 34 6.12 -7.92 -14.24
N PHE A 35 6.21 -8.37 -12.99
CA PHE A 35 5.87 -7.55 -11.84
C PHE A 35 6.74 -6.30 -11.77
N ILE A 36 8.07 -6.42 -11.90
CA ILE A 36 8.99 -5.27 -11.85
C ILE A 36 8.68 -4.29 -12.98
N LYS A 37 8.48 -4.78 -14.21
CA LYS A 37 8.10 -3.93 -15.35
C LYS A 37 6.78 -3.20 -15.10
N LYS A 38 5.79 -3.89 -14.53
CA LYS A 38 4.49 -3.30 -14.19
C LYS A 38 4.59 -2.30 -13.03
N PHE A 39 5.46 -2.58 -12.07
CA PHE A 39 5.75 -1.69 -10.95
C PHE A 39 6.40 -0.40 -11.43
N LEU A 40 7.37 -0.46 -12.35
CA LEU A 40 8.05 0.74 -12.85
C LEU A 40 7.18 1.57 -13.80
N SER A 41 6.31 0.93 -14.58
CA SER A 41 5.42 1.58 -15.56
C SER A 41 4.08 2.10 -15.02
N GLU A 42 3.91 2.19 -13.69
CA GLU A 42 2.65 2.55 -13.03
C GLU A 42 1.46 1.61 -13.30
N GLY A 43 1.72 0.45 -13.92
CA GLY A 43 0.69 -0.51 -14.30
C GLY A 43 -0.01 -1.17 -13.11
N LEU A 44 0.56 -1.07 -11.90
CA LEU A 44 -0.07 -1.54 -10.66
C LEU A 44 -1.07 -0.52 -10.09
N ASP A 45 -0.92 0.77 -10.39
CA ASP A 45 -1.62 1.83 -9.67
C ASP A 45 -3.13 1.75 -9.83
N LYS A 46 -3.62 1.35 -11.01
CA LYS A 46 -5.06 1.16 -11.23
C LYS A 46 -5.65 0.14 -10.25
N ASP A 47 -4.95 -0.96 -9.99
CA ASP A 47 -5.39 -2.00 -9.07
C ASP A 47 -5.28 -1.53 -7.61
N LEU A 48 -4.17 -0.87 -7.26
CA LEU A 48 -3.94 -0.32 -5.92
C LEU A 48 -4.97 0.76 -5.54
N VAL A 49 -5.31 1.65 -6.48
CA VAL A 49 -6.35 2.67 -6.28
C VAL A 49 -7.73 2.04 -6.14
N ALA A 50 -8.03 1.02 -6.96
CA ALA A 50 -9.30 0.31 -6.86
C ALA A 50 -9.45 -0.38 -5.48
N LYS A 51 -8.41 -1.09 -5.03
CA LYS A 51 -8.38 -1.74 -3.72
C LYS A 51 -8.57 -0.76 -2.56
N TYR A 52 -7.90 0.39 -2.61
CA TYR A 52 -8.11 1.46 -1.63
C TYR A 52 -9.55 1.96 -1.64
N ARG A 53 -10.09 2.34 -2.80
CA ARG A 53 -11.42 2.94 -2.94
C ARG A 53 -12.53 1.99 -2.50
N ASP A 54 -12.44 0.73 -2.89
CA ASP A 54 -13.41 -0.30 -2.52
C ASP A 54 -13.34 -0.57 -1.00
N SER A 55 -12.14 -0.66 -0.42
CA SER A 55 -11.95 -0.84 1.03
C SER A 55 -12.46 0.36 1.84
N PHE A 56 -12.25 1.57 1.33
CA PHE A 56 -12.82 2.78 1.90
C PHE A 56 -14.35 2.70 1.91
N LEU A 57 -14.96 2.32 0.78
CA LEU A 57 -16.41 2.20 0.65
C LEU A 57 -16.99 1.15 1.61
N PHE A 58 -16.33 -0.01 1.76
CA PHE A 58 -16.74 -1.04 2.72
C PHE A 58 -16.64 -0.57 4.17
N THR A 59 -15.54 0.10 4.51
CA THR A 59 -15.31 0.62 5.86
C THR A 59 -16.30 1.74 6.20
N TRP A 60 -16.63 2.58 5.22
CA TRP A 60 -17.67 3.59 5.36
C TRP A 60 -19.05 2.96 5.54
N ALA A 61 -19.42 2.00 4.70
CA ALA A 61 -20.72 1.34 4.74
C ALA A 61 -20.94 0.52 6.02
N SER A 62 -19.87 0.00 6.63
CA SER A 62 -19.92 -0.68 7.94
C SER A 62 -20.05 0.28 9.14
N GLY A 63 -20.06 1.60 8.92
CA GLY A 63 -20.18 2.60 9.99
C GLY A 63 -18.90 2.81 10.81
N ASN A 64 -17.79 2.17 10.42
CA ASN A 64 -16.53 2.16 11.16
C ASN A 64 -15.55 3.26 10.73
N LEU A 65 -15.94 4.13 9.78
CA LEU A 65 -15.10 5.21 9.30
C LEU A 65 -15.15 6.45 10.21
N LYS A 66 -14.43 6.39 11.34
CA LYS A 66 -14.31 7.51 12.29
C LYS A 66 -12.88 8.01 12.49
N LYS A 67 -11.90 7.31 11.90
CA LYS A 67 -10.47 7.54 12.13
C LYS A 67 -9.77 7.87 10.80
N PRO A 68 -8.67 8.66 10.84
CA PRO A 68 -7.78 8.83 9.70
C PRO A 68 -7.35 7.50 9.08
N ILE A 69 -7.26 7.43 7.75
CA ILE A 69 -6.80 6.24 7.04
C ILE A 69 -5.37 6.44 6.53
N HIS A 70 -4.51 5.49 6.88
CA HIS A 70 -3.18 5.32 6.30
C HIS A 70 -3.24 4.16 5.31
N TYR A 71 -2.84 4.37 4.05
CA TYR A 71 -2.75 3.30 3.05
C TYR A 71 -1.30 2.91 2.81
N LEU A 72 -0.92 1.70 3.21
CA LEU A 72 0.45 1.21 3.14
C LEU A 72 0.51 0.03 2.17
N VAL A 73 1.42 0.11 1.20
CA VAL A 73 1.68 -0.97 0.25
C VAL A 73 3.06 -1.54 0.52
N LEU A 74 3.12 -2.81 0.93
CA LEU A 74 4.37 -3.52 1.18
C LEU A 74 4.76 -4.35 -0.05
N ILE A 75 5.97 -4.09 -0.57
CA ILE A 75 6.56 -4.82 -1.68
C ILE A 75 7.77 -5.61 -1.17
N ALA A 76 7.64 -6.94 -1.06
CA ALA A 76 8.72 -7.83 -0.67
C ALA A 76 9.61 -8.16 -1.88
N SER A 77 10.39 -7.19 -2.34
CA SER A 77 11.31 -7.33 -3.46
C SER A 77 12.67 -6.71 -3.15
N SER A 78 13.75 -7.48 -3.29
CA SER A 78 15.11 -6.93 -3.24
C SER A 78 15.54 -6.25 -4.54
N ALA A 79 14.77 -6.41 -5.62
CA ALA A 79 15.08 -5.83 -6.93
C ALA A 79 14.66 -4.36 -7.08
N LEU A 80 13.91 -3.81 -6.12
CA LEU A 80 13.46 -2.41 -6.14
C LEU A 80 14.25 -1.58 -5.13
N THR A 81 14.72 -0.42 -5.56
CA THR A 81 15.42 0.52 -4.70
C THR A 81 14.45 1.36 -3.87
N ASP A 82 14.94 2.00 -2.81
CA ASP A 82 14.16 2.97 -2.03
C ASP A 82 13.67 4.14 -2.91
N ALA A 83 14.45 4.53 -3.94
CA ALA A 83 14.06 5.56 -4.89
C ALA A 83 12.87 5.13 -5.76
N ASP A 84 12.84 3.87 -6.21
CA ASP A 84 11.71 3.32 -6.98
C ASP A 84 10.42 3.31 -6.16
N LEU A 85 10.53 2.94 -4.88
CA LEU A 85 9.43 2.90 -3.93
C LEU A 85 8.90 4.31 -3.60
N LEU A 86 9.80 5.28 -3.43
CA LEU A 86 9.43 6.68 -3.23
C LEU A 86 8.74 7.26 -4.47
N ALA A 87 9.30 7.04 -5.67
CA ALA A 87 8.70 7.47 -6.92
C ALA A 87 7.30 6.88 -7.11
N ARG A 88 7.12 5.60 -6.78
CA ARG A 88 5.81 4.93 -6.79
C ARG A 88 4.86 5.51 -5.74
N THR A 89 5.35 5.85 -4.55
CA THR A 89 4.54 6.51 -3.51
C THR A 89 3.96 7.82 -4.02
N GLU A 90 4.78 8.69 -4.61
CA GLU A 90 4.33 9.98 -5.15
C GLU A 90 3.40 9.81 -6.37
N ALA A 91 3.66 8.83 -7.23
CA ALA A 91 2.75 8.49 -8.33
C ALA A 91 1.38 8.02 -7.84
N LEU A 92 1.35 7.16 -6.82
CA LEU A 92 0.12 6.63 -6.25
C LEU A 92 -0.67 7.73 -5.51
N ARG A 93 0.00 8.58 -4.73
CA ARG A 93 -0.62 9.73 -4.03
C ARG A 93 -1.37 10.66 -4.98
N ARG A 94 -0.79 10.98 -6.15
CA ARG A 94 -1.43 11.80 -7.19
C ARG A 94 -2.73 11.19 -7.74
N LYS A 95 -2.91 9.87 -7.62
CA LYS A 95 -4.10 9.14 -8.08
C LYS A 95 -5.12 8.86 -6.97
N LEU A 96 -4.73 9.10 -5.72
CA LEU A 96 -5.58 8.96 -4.55
C LEU A 96 -6.23 10.30 -4.21
N PRO A 97 -7.41 10.30 -3.55
CA PRO A 97 -8.11 11.52 -3.21
C PRO A 97 -7.54 12.18 -1.94
N GLU A 98 -6.23 12.41 -1.90
CA GLU A 98 -5.55 13.02 -0.74
C GLU A 98 -5.93 14.50 -0.57
N ARG A 99 -6.09 15.21 -1.68
CA ARG A 99 -6.56 16.60 -1.72
C ARG A 99 -7.89 16.70 -2.45
N GLY A 100 -8.70 17.67 -2.04
CA GLY A 100 -9.97 18.04 -2.64
C GLY A 100 -9.82 18.97 -3.84
N PRO A 101 -10.96 19.43 -4.39
CA PRO A 101 -10.99 20.30 -5.56
C PRO A 101 -10.11 21.55 -5.40
N GLY A 102 -9.30 21.82 -6.43
CA GLY A 102 -8.35 22.94 -6.43
C GLY A 102 -7.17 22.76 -5.46
N GLY A 103 -6.87 21.54 -5.02
CA GLY A 103 -5.73 21.24 -4.14
C GLY A 103 -5.98 21.55 -2.65
N LYS A 104 -7.21 21.96 -2.30
CA LYS A 104 -7.61 22.25 -0.91
C LYS A 104 -7.77 20.97 -0.11
N GLU A 105 -7.68 21.06 1.21
CA GLU A 105 -7.96 19.92 2.07
C GLU A 105 -9.45 19.56 2.05
N TRP A 106 -9.73 18.27 2.20
CA TRP A 106 -11.09 17.80 2.41
C TRP A 106 -11.56 18.16 3.82
N LYS A 107 -12.81 18.60 3.96
CA LYS A 107 -13.45 18.76 5.29
C LYS A 107 -13.45 17.45 6.09
N LYS A 108 -13.53 16.32 5.39
CA LYS A 108 -13.37 14.97 5.92
C LYS A 108 -12.29 14.27 5.09
N PRO A 109 -11.04 14.19 5.58
CA PRO A 109 -9.96 13.54 4.86
C PRO A 109 -10.35 12.11 4.48
N LEU A 110 -10.18 11.77 3.20
CA LEU A 110 -10.47 10.42 2.71
C LEU A 110 -9.28 9.51 3.00
N ILE A 111 -8.07 10.03 2.80
CA ILE A 111 -6.79 9.41 3.14
C ILE A 111 -5.91 10.49 3.78
N THR A 112 -5.12 10.14 4.80
CA THR A 112 -4.19 11.06 5.45
C THR A 112 -2.73 10.69 5.23
N HIS A 113 -2.44 9.44 4.86
CA HIS A 113 -1.09 9.00 4.56
C HIS A 113 -1.10 7.87 3.52
N CYS A 114 -0.12 7.88 2.61
CA CYS A 114 0.11 6.82 1.64
C CYS A 114 1.61 6.55 1.53
N ALA A 115 2.01 5.28 1.55
CA ALA A 115 3.40 4.89 1.34
C ALA A 115 3.51 3.52 0.67
N VAL A 116 4.49 3.39 -0.22
CA VAL A 116 4.93 2.12 -0.82
C VAL A 116 6.33 1.85 -0.29
N MET A 117 6.54 0.66 0.29
CA MET A 117 7.76 0.37 1.04
C MET A 117 8.22 -1.08 0.87
N ASN A 118 9.50 -1.33 1.12
CA ASN A 118 10.06 -2.67 1.29
C ASN A 118 9.97 -3.11 2.75
N ILE A 119 10.37 -4.35 3.04
CA ILE A 119 10.35 -4.94 4.38
C ILE A 119 11.21 -4.14 5.37
N ALA A 120 12.37 -3.63 4.93
CA ALA A 120 13.28 -2.89 5.81
C ALA A 120 12.65 -1.58 6.30
N VAL A 121 12.09 -0.78 5.38
CA VAL A 121 11.39 0.46 5.70
C VAL A 121 10.12 0.18 6.52
N TRP A 122 9.38 -0.88 6.17
CA TRP A 122 8.21 -1.33 6.93
C TRP A 122 8.56 -1.58 8.40
N ASN A 123 9.55 -2.42 8.66
CA ASN A 123 9.94 -2.80 10.02
C ASN A 123 10.48 -1.61 10.83
N LYS A 124 11.08 -0.63 10.17
CA LYS A 124 11.51 0.62 10.80
C LYS A 124 10.32 1.52 11.16
N MET A 125 9.33 1.64 10.29
CA MET A 125 8.18 2.54 10.46
C MET A 125 7.08 1.94 11.35
N LEU A 126 6.93 0.62 11.35
CA LEU A 126 5.93 -0.13 12.09
C LEU A 126 6.58 -1.24 12.93
N PRO A 127 7.42 -0.89 13.93
CA PRO A 127 8.10 -1.89 14.75
C PRO A 127 7.14 -2.80 15.53
N GLN A 128 5.89 -2.37 15.73
CA GLN A 128 4.83 -3.15 16.37
C GLN A 128 4.20 -4.20 15.44
N PHE A 129 4.42 -4.12 14.12
CA PHE A 129 3.90 -5.06 13.12
C PHE A 129 5.03 -5.58 12.22
N PRO A 130 6.06 -6.25 12.77
CA PRO A 130 7.20 -6.66 11.97
C PRO A 130 6.81 -7.71 10.93
N VAL A 131 7.43 -7.62 9.76
CA VAL A 131 7.31 -8.59 8.66
C VAL A 131 8.67 -9.25 8.41
N SER A 132 8.66 -10.55 8.19
CA SER A 132 9.84 -11.34 7.83
C SER A 132 9.47 -12.42 6.82
N ARG A 133 10.43 -12.90 6.03
CA ARG A 133 10.23 -14.07 5.17
C ARG A 133 10.22 -15.33 6.02
N VAL A 134 9.19 -16.16 5.87
CA VAL A 134 9.13 -17.48 6.52
C VAL A 134 10.08 -18.43 5.78
N GLY A 135 11.03 -19.03 6.49
CA GLY A 135 12.04 -19.92 5.90
C GLY A 135 13.38 -19.27 5.56
N ALA A 136 13.56 -17.97 5.83
CA ALA A 136 14.88 -17.31 5.82
C ALA A 136 15.65 -17.48 7.16
N SER A 137 15.20 -18.41 8.00
CA SER A 137 15.89 -18.82 9.22
C SER A 137 16.96 -19.85 8.84
N GLY A 138 18.17 -19.35 8.56
CA GLY A 138 19.38 -20.12 8.32
C GLY A 138 20.56 -19.17 8.16
#